data_AF-A0A7S2UFB0-F1
#
_entry.id   AF-A0A7S2UFB0-F1
#
_cell.length_a   1.000
_cell.length_b   1.000
_cell.length_c   1.000
_cell.angle_alpha   90.00
_cell.angle_beta   90.00
_cell.angle_gamma   90.00
#
_symmetry.space_group_name_H-M   'P 1'
#
loop_
_entity.id
_entity.type
_entity.pdbx_description
1 polymer ?
#
loop_
_entity_poly.entity_id
_entity_poly.type
_entity_poly.pdbx_seq_one_letter_code
_entity_poly.pdbx_strand_id
1 'polypeptide(L)'
;ELQPYAPDTVAYSTVMDAYSRTPSGRRPRTSRQDTSLENDEENPASRAEHLLKQMLHLYETGENPYVKPNAFTYTALMKCYINSFPGVKGAQMAEDQLQILLQEVYQQDKNGVTTATSNLVNVYTTVVDAWAKSGGGMEAAQHAERLLRDFLFRAISDPKHYNVNVHLYTSVVDTYSRSRGLGAASEAAMNILREMEDRVDLHPNTKTYTSVITAIVRSGDPDIAAKSERLLRQMTHPDSVAYACVIHAWAKCTEKGSAQKAE
;
A
#
# COMPACT_ATOMS: atom_id res chain seq x y z
N GLU A 1 -28.33 -21.69 -29.42
CA GLU A 1 -28.72 -20.98 -28.19
C GLU A 1 -27.47 -20.76 -27.37
N LEU A 2 -27.04 -19.50 -27.23
CA LEU A 2 -25.91 -19.14 -26.37
C LEU A 2 -26.43 -19.23 -24.94
N GLN A 3 -26.01 -20.24 -24.17
CA GLN A 3 -26.18 -20.18 -22.71
C GLN A 3 -25.58 -18.85 -22.24
N PRO A 4 -26.29 -18.05 -21.42
CA PRO A 4 -25.71 -16.84 -20.88
C PRO A 4 -24.47 -17.27 -20.09
N TYR A 5 -23.29 -16.85 -20.53
CA TYR A 5 -22.03 -17.15 -19.85
C TYR A 5 -22.18 -16.71 -18.39
N ALA A 6 -22.26 -17.67 -17.46
CA ALA A 6 -22.31 -17.37 -16.04
C ALA A 6 -21.04 -16.57 -15.69
N PRO A 7 -21.17 -15.44 -14.97
CA PRO A 7 -20.00 -14.62 -14.65
C PRO A 7 -19.00 -15.42 -13.82
N ASP A 8 -17.72 -15.29 -14.16
CA ASP A 8 -16.60 -15.93 -13.47
C ASP A 8 -15.93 -14.95 -12.49
N THR A 9 -14.94 -15.41 -11.71
CA THR A 9 -14.18 -14.54 -10.80
C THR A 9 -13.65 -13.30 -11.51
N VAL A 10 -13.18 -13.42 -12.76
CA VAL A 10 -12.61 -12.30 -13.53
C VAL A 10 -13.67 -11.23 -13.83
N ALA A 11 -14.88 -11.63 -14.21
CA ALA A 11 -15.99 -10.71 -14.45
C ALA A 11 -16.31 -9.89 -13.19
N TYR A 12 -16.45 -10.55 -12.03
CA TYR A 12 -16.71 -9.86 -10.77
C TYR A 12 -15.55 -8.95 -10.35
N SER A 13 -14.29 -9.44 -10.41
CA SER A 13 -13.12 -8.62 -10.06
C SER A 13 -12.99 -7.40 -10.96
N THR A 14 -13.32 -7.53 -12.25
CA THR A 14 -13.27 -6.42 -13.22
C THR A 14 -14.31 -5.36 -12.90
N VAL A 15 -15.54 -5.77 -12.55
CA VAL A 15 -16.60 -4.85 -12.12
C VAL A 15 -16.20 -4.13 -10.82
N MET A 16 -15.64 -4.84 -9.84
CA MET A 16 -15.13 -4.23 -8.62
C MET A 16 -13.97 -3.25 -8.89
N ASP A 17 -13.02 -3.60 -9.76
CA ASP A 17 -11.91 -2.71 -10.10
C ASP A 17 -12.43 -1.47 -10.84
N ALA A 18 -13.46 -1.59 -11.68
CA ALA A 18 -14.14 -0.45 -12.30
C ALA A 18 -14.75 0.48 -11.24
N TYR A 19 -15.45 -0.06 -10.24
CA TYR A 19 -15.95 0.72 -9.11
C TYR A 19 -14.83 1.43 -8.35
N SER A 20 -13.70 0.75 -8.14
CA SER A 20 -12.56 1.36 -7.44
C SER A 20 -12.01 2.60 -8.15
N ARG A 21 -12.17 2.70 -9.47
CA ARG A 21 -11.72 3.84 -10.29
C ARG A 21 -12.75 4.95 -10.41
N THR A 22 -14.00 4.70 -10.01
CA THR A 22 -15.03 5.75 -10.04
C THR A 22 -14.74 6.79 -8.95
N PRO A 23 -14.62 8.09 -9.30
CA PRO A 23 -14.49 9.11 -8.28
C PRO A 23 -15.78 9.17 -7.48
N SER A 24 -15.71 8.99 -6.16
CA SER A 24 -16.81 9.25 -5.23
C SER A 24 -17.39 10.63 -5.55
N GLY A 25 -18.63 10.66 -6.06
CA GLY A 25 -19.13 11.72 -6.93
C GLY A 25 -18.97 13.16 -6.42
N ARG A 26 -18.58 14.06 -7.32
CA ARG A 26 -19.06 15.45 -7.27
C ARG A 26 -20.58 15.40 -7.36
N ARG A 27 -21.26 15.82 -6.30
CA ARG A 27 -22.72 15.97 -6.26
C ARG A 27 -23.24 16.68 -7.52
N PRO A 28 -24.16 16.09 -8.29
CA PRO A 28 -25.01 16.86 -9.18
C PRO A 28 -25.87 17.80 -8.32
N ARG A 29 -25.88 19.10 -8.62
CA ARG A 29 -26.90 20.01 -8.08
C ARG A 29 -28.23 19.68 -8.77
N THR A 30 -28.94 18.69 -8.26
CA THR A 30 -30.35 18.49 -8.60
C THR A 30 -31.18 18.69 -7.33
N SER A 31 -32.06 19.67 -7.45
CA SER A 31 -32.97 20.15 -6.42
C SER A 31 -34.09 19.16 -6.13
N ARG A 32 -34.37 19.03 -4.83
CA ARG A 32 -35.63 18.64 -4.16
C ARG A 32 -35.99 17.16 -4.02
N GLN A 33 -36.09 16.81 -2.72
CA GLN A 33 -37.10 15.97 -2.05
C GLN A 33 -37.24 14.54 -2.56
N ASP A 34 -36.59 13.59 -1.87
CA ASP A 34 -37.31 12.62 -1.04
C ASP A 34 -36.35 11.70 -0.25
N THR A 35 -36.80 11.37 0.97
CA THR A 35 -36.49 10.20 1.81
C THR A 35 -35.04 9.81 2.17
N SER A 36 -34.83 9.78 3.48
CA SER A 36 -33.61 9.54 4.25
C SER A 36 -33.16 8.07 4.37
N LEU A 37 -33.24 7.26 3.30
CA LEU A 37 -32.81 5.85 3.33
C LEU A 37 -32.02 5.35 2.09
N GLU A 38 -31.80 6.18 1.06
CA GLU A 38 -31.11 5.74 -0.18
C GLU A 38 -29.60 6.08 -0.25
N ASN A 39 -29.01 6.66 0.80
CA ASN A 39 -27.67 7.28 0.70
C ASN A 39 -26.47 6.36 0.99
N ASP A 40 -26.67 5.11 1.46
CA ASP A 40 -25.57 4.16 1.75
C ASP A 40 -25.32 3.12 0.63
N GLU A 41 -26.28 2.92 -0.29
CA GLU A 41 -26.17 1.98 -1.43
C GLU A 41 -25.42 2.55 -2.66
N GLU A 42 -25.13 3.86 -2.66
CA GLU A 42 -24.37 4.51 -3.74
C GLU A 42 -22.85 4.46 -3.55
N ASN A 43 -22.35 4.06 -2.38
CA ASN A 43 -20.92 4.02 -2.15
C ASN A 43 -20.27 2.85 -2.93
N PRO A 44 -19.24 3.11 -3.77
CA PRO A 44 -18.49 2.07 -4.48
C PRO A 44 -17.97 0.95 -3.58
N ALA A 45 -17.61 1.26 -2.32
CA ALA A 45 -17.19 0.28 -1.32
C ALA A 45 -18.33 -0.66 -0.91
N SER A 46 -19.51 -0.14 -0.58
CA SER A 46 -20.69 -0.94 -0.22
C SER A 46 -21.10 -1.89 -1.35
N ARG A 47 -21.03 -1.43 -2.60
CA ARG A 47 -21.32 -2.26 -3.78
C ARG A 47 -20.28 -3.37 -3.97
N ALA A 48 -18.99 -3.04 -3.81
CA ALA A 48 -17.93 -4.04 -3.88
C ALA A 48 -18.06 -5.10 -2.76
N GLU A 49 -18.46 -4.71 -1.55
CA GLU A 49 -18.77 -5.64 -0.46
C GLU A 49 -19.93 -6.56 -0.81
N HIS A 50 -21.03 -6.01 -1.34
CA HIS A 50 -22.19 -6.80 -1.72
C HIS A 50 -21.83 -7.83 -2.79
N LEU A 51 -21.06 -7.41 -3.80
CA LEU A 51 -20.55 -8.31 -4.83
C LEU A 51 -19.65 -9.40 -4.24
N LEU A 52 -18.77 -9.09 -3.29
CA LEU A 52 -17.93 -10.12 -2.65
C LEU A 52 -18.78 -11.12 -1.86
N LYS A 53 -19.77 -10.65 -1.09
CA LYS A 53 -20.71 -11.51 -0.36
C LYS A 53 -21.49 -12.42 -1.32
N GLN A 54 -21.92 -11.90 -2.46
CA GLN A 54 -22.59 -12.67 -3.49
C GLN A 54 -21.66 -13.73 -4.09
N MET A 55 -20.40 -13.39 -4.40
CA MET A 55 -19.41 -14.36 -4.90
C MET A 55 -19.17 -15.49 -3.90
N LEU A 56 -19.00 -15.16 -2.62
CA LEU A 56 -18.82 -16.15 -1.56
C LEU A 56 -20.04 -17.06 -1.43
N HIS A 57 -21.26 -16.48 -1.43
CA HIS A 57 -22.49 -17.25 -1.36
C HIS A 57 -22.63 -18.25 -2.52
N LEU A 58 -22.44 -17.79 -3.76
CA LEU A 58 -22.53 -18.63 -4.95
C LEU A 58 -21.47 -19.75 -4.99
N TYR A 59 -20.29 -19.50 -4.40
CA TYR A 59 -19.23 -20.49 -4.27
C TYR A 59 -19.57 -21.52 -3.18
N GLU A 60 -20.04 -21.08 -2.01
CA GLU A 60 -20.39 -21.93 -0.87
C GLU A 60 -21.62 -22.81 -1.14
N THR A 61 -22.64 -22.30 -1.85
CA THR A 61 -23.81 -23.09 -2.25
C THR A 61 -23.51 -24.07 -3.38
N GLY A 62 -22.35 -23.94 -4.04
CA GLY A 62 -21.96 -24.74 -5.19
C GLY A 62 -22.72 -24.40 -6.47
N GLU A 63 -23.51 -23.32 -6.49
CA GLU A 63 -24.24 -22.84 -7.67
C GLU A 63 -23.28 -22.43 -8.79
N ASN A 64 -22.13 -21.84 -8.44
CA ASN A 64 -21.09 -21.53 -9.40
C ASN A 64 -19.69 -21.74 -8.80
N PRO A 65 -18.98 -22.85 -9.13
CA PRO A 65 -17.65 -23.12 -8.60
C PRO A 65 -16.56 -22.20 -9.18
N TYR A 66 -16.86 -21.44 -10.24
CA TYR A 66 -15.92 -20.58 -10.96
C TYR A 66 -15.86 -19.13 -10.43
N VAL A 67 -16.61 -18.81 -9.36
CA VAL A 67 -16.64 -17.45 -8.76
C VAL A 67 -15.83 -17.33 -7.47
N LYS A 68 -14.97 -18.30 -7.15
CA LYS A 68 -14.14 -18.26 -5.95
C LYS A 68 -13.33 -16.95 -5.91
N PRO A 69 -13.48 -16.10 -4.87
CA PRO A 69 -12.67 -14.90 -4.72
C PRO A 69 -11.17 -15.23 -4.64
N ASN A 70 -10.36 -14.35 -5.21
CA ASN A 70 -8.90 -14.47 -5.21
C ASN A 70 -8.24 -13.15 -4.81
N ALA A 71 -6.90 -13.11 -4.80
CA ALA A 71 -6.14 -11.92 -4.45
C ALA A 71 -6.53 -10.66 -5.26
N PHE A 72 -6.96 -10.80 -6.51
CA PHE A 72 -7.41 -9.67 -7.34
C PHE A 72 -8.76 -9.12 -6.86
N THR A 73 -9.73 -9.98 -6.54
CA THR A 73 -11.02 -9.57 -5.97
C THR A 73 -10.83 -8.77 -4.68
N TYR A 74 -10.01 -9.28 -3.77
CA TYR A 74 -9.71 -8.60 -2.51
C TYR A 74 -8.94 -7.29 -2.72
N THR A 75 -7.97 -7.25 -3.64
CA THR A 75 -7.26 -6.01 -3.98
C THR A 75 -8.22 -4.95 -4.52
N ALA A 76 -9.17 -5.33 -5.37
CA ALA A 76 -10.18 -4.41 -5.90
C ALA A 76 -11.08 -3.85 -4.78
N LEU A 77 -11.54 -4.71 -3.86
CA LEU A 77 -12.31 -4.29 -2.70
C LEU A 77 -11.54 -3.32 -1.79
N MET A 78 -10.27 -3.63 -1.49
CA MET A 78 -9.39 -2.75 -0.72
C MET A 78 -9.24 -1.38 -1.37
N LYS A 79 -9.04 -1.33 -2.70
CA LYS A 79 -8.98 -0.06 -3.44
C LYS A 79 -10.29 0.72 -3.35
N CYS A 80 -11.45 0.06 -3.41
CA CYS A 80 -12.74 0.71 -3.17
C CYS A 80 -12.79 1.34 -1.78
N TYR A 81 -12.37 0.65 -0.71
CA TYR A 81 -12.32 1.24 0.63
C TYR A 81 -11.39 2.45 0.71
N ILE A 82 -10.19 2.35 0.14
CA ILE A 82 -9.18 3.43 0.16
C ILE A 82 -9.71 4.69 -0.54
N ASN A 83 -10.43 4.52 -1.66
CA ASN A 83 -10.95 5.65 -2.44
C ASN A 83 -12.26 6.21 -1.87
N SER A 84 -13.09 5.37 -1.25
CA SER A 84 -14.33 5.79 -0.60
C SER A 84 -14.12 6.45 0.75
N PHE A 85 -13.07 6.08 1.48
CA PHE A 85 -12.78 6.57 2.83
C PHE A 85 -11.35 7.12 2.93
N PRO A 86 -11.09 8.36 2.51
CA PRO A 86 -9.77 8.96 2.59
C PRO A 86 -9.25 9.01 4.04
N GLY A 87 -7.97 8.70 4.22
CA GLY A 87 -7.28 8.80 5.51
C GLY A 87 -7.10 7.45 6.21
N VAL A 88 -6.96 7.49 7.54
CA VAL A 88 -6.69 6.30 8.38
C VAL A 88 -7.80 5.27 8.28
N LYS A 89 -9.07 5.70 8.17
CA LYS A 89 -10.22 4.80 8.11
C LYS A 89 -10.15 3.85 6.90
N GLY A 90 -9.88 4.37 5.69
CA GLY A 90 -9.77 3.54 4.49
C GLY A 90 -8.58 2.58 4.54
N ALA A 91 -7.44 3.02 5.11
CA ALA A 91 -6.28 2.18 5.30
C ALA A 91 -6.55 1.03 6.28
N GLN A 92 -7.21 1.31 7.41
CA GLN A 92 -7.60 0.30 8.39
C GLN A 92 -8.58 -0.72 7.79
N MET A 93 -9.61 -0.27 7.08
CA MET A 93 -10.56 -1.17 6.42
C MET A 93 -9.87 -2.08 5.39
N ALA A 94 -8.89 -1.56 4.65
CA ALA A 94 -8.09 -2.37 3.73
C ALA A 94 -7.20 -3.39 4.47
N GLU A 95 -6.62 -3.02 5.61
CA GLU A 95 -5.86 -3.95 6.47
C GLU A 95 -6.74 -5.06 7.05
N ASP A 96 -7.96 -4.73 7.50
CA ASP A 96 -8.91 -5.73 8.01
C ASP A 96 -9.28 -6.75 6.93
N GLN A 97 -9.48 -6.31 5.68
CA GLN A 97 -9.70 -7.23 4.56
C GLN A 97 -8.47 -8.09 4.23
N LEU A 98 -7.26 -7.56 4.41
CA LEU A 98 -6.04 -8.33 4.20
C LEU A 98 -5.96 -9.47 5.23
N GLN A 99 -6.31 -9.22 6.48
CA GLN A 99 -6.35 -10.27 7.51
C GLN A 99 -7.35 -11.38 7.18
N ILE A 100 -8.53 -11.03 6.66
CA ILE A 100 -9.54 -12.01 6.21
C ILE A 100 -8.95 -12.88 5.09
N LEU A 101 -8.36 -12.28 4.05
CA LEU A 101 -7.72 -13.01 2.96
C LEU A 101 -6.61 -13.93 3.48
N LEU A 102 -5.75 -13.46 4.40
CA LEU A 102 -4.66 -14.28 4.94
C LEU A 102 -5.17 -15.48 5.75
N GLN A 103 -6.28 -15.32 6.46
CA GLN A 103 -6.93 -16.41 7.17
C GLN A 103 -7.49 -17.45 6.20
N GLU A 104 -8.10 -17.02 5.10
CA GLU A 104 -8.58 -17.93 4.05
C GLU A 104 -7.44 -18.71 3.38
N VAL A 105 -6.34 -18.04 3.06
CA VAL A 105 -5.13 -18.67 2.49
C VAL A 105 -4.60 -19.75 3.44
N TYR A 106 -4.46 -19.44 4.72
CA TYR A 106 -3.98 -20.40 5.73
C TYR A 106 -4.89 -21.63 5.85
N GLN A 107 -6.21 -21.46 5.75
CA GLN A 107 -7.16 -22.58 5.76
C GLN A 107 -7.04 -23.45 4.51
N GLN A 108 -6.80 -22.84 3.34
CA GLN A 108 -6.64 -23.57 2.09
C GLN A 108 -5.35 -24.39 2.06
N ASP A 109 -4.26 -23.84 2.61
CA ASP A 109 -2.99 -24.56 2.76
C ASP A 109 -3.14 -25.79 3.67
N LYS A 110 -3.85 -25.64 4.80
CA LYS A 110 -4.14 -26.76 5.71
C LYS A 110 -4.98 -27.86 5.05
N ASN A 111 -5.87 -27.48 4.13
CA ASN A 111 -6.74 -28.40 3.41
C ASN A 111 -6.07 -29.02 2.17
N GLY A 112 -4.79 -28.70 1.91
CA GLY A 112 -4.06 -29.20 0.74
C GLY A 112 -4.57 -28.65 -0.60
N VAL A 113 -5.38 -27.60 -0.56
CA VAL A 113 -5.99 -26.98 -1.74
C VAL A 113 -5.06 -25.88 -2.22
N THR A 114 -4.14 -26.20 -3.14
CA THR A 114 -3.21 -25.24 -3.76
C THR A 114 -3.94 -24.36 -4.79
N THR A 115 -5.00 -23.65 -4.40
CA THR A 115 -5.60 -22.68 -5.33
C THR A 115 -4.77 -21.40 -5.29
N ALA A 116 -3.87 -21.30 -6.26
CA ALA A 116 -3.03 -20.16 -6.59
C ALA A 116 -3.46 -18.80 -6.01
N THR A 117 -2.98 -18.47 -4.81
CA THR A 117 -2.89 -17.08 -4.34
C THR A 117 -1.58 -16.48 -4.81
N SER A 118 -1.39 -16.50 -6.14
CA SER A 118 -0.31 -15.77 -6.79
C SER A 118 -0.52 -14.27 -6.56
N ASN A 119 0.56 -13.56 -6.18
CA ASN A 119 0.63 -12.10 -6.01
C ASN A 119 0.14 -11.51 -4.68
N LEU A 120 0.29 -12.22 -3.55
CA LEU A 120 0.05 -11.61 -2.22
C LEU A 120 0.88 -10.35 -1.98
N VAL A 121 2.07 -10.25 -2.57
CA VAL A 121 2.91 -9.03 -2.52
C VAL A 121 2.15 -7.77 -2.99
N ASN A 122 1.28 -7.88 -4.00
CA ASN A 122 0.48 -6.74 -4.49
C ASN A 122 -0.60 -6.33 -3.50
N VAL A 123 -1.17 -7.31 -2.79
CA VAL A 123 -2.18 -7.04 -1.75
C VAL A 123 -1.55 -6.29 -0.59
N TYR A 124 -0.42 -6.79 -0.06
CA TYR A 124 0.34 -6.10 1.01
C TYR A 124 0.77 -4.71 0.58
N THR A 125 1.33 -4.60 -0.62
CA THR A 125 1.73 -3.30 -1.20
C THR A 125 0.56 -2.33 -1.22
N THR A 126 -0.63 -2.78 -1.64
CA THR A 126 -1.82 -1.91 -1.74
C THR A 126 -2.20 -1.35 -0.37
N VAL A 127 -2.16 -2.17 0.69
CA VAL A 127 -2.46 -1.75 2.06
C VAL A 127 -1.35 -0.84 2.61
N VAL A 128 -0.09 -1.13 2.36
CA VAL A 128 1.04 -0.27 2.76
C VAL A 128 0.97 1.10 2.06
N ASP A 129 0.68 1.13 0.76
CA ASP A 129 0.47 2.37 -0.01
C ASP A 129 -0.74 3.16 0.52
N ALA A 130 -1.77 2.48 1.03
CA ALA A 130 -2.91 3.12 1.68
C ALA A 130 -2.49 3.79 2.99
N TRP A 131 -1.75 3.09 3.85
CA TRP A 131 -1.18 3.66 5.07
C TRP A 131 -0.27 4.85 4.77
N ALA A 132 0.56 4.77 3.72
CA ALA A 132 1.43 5.88 3.28
C ALA A 132 0.63 7.16 2.95
N LYS A 133 -0.55 7.01 2.36
CA LYS A 133 -1.43 8.11 1.93
C LYS A 133 -2.46 8.52 2.98
N SER A 134 -2.60 7.75 4.05
CA SER A 134 -3.61 7.94 5.10
C SER A 134 -3.43 9.22 5.94
N GLY A 135 -2.21 9.76 5.98
CA GLY A 135 -1.88 10.90 6.83
C GLY A 135 -1.84 10.58 8.34
N GLY A 136 -1.89 9.30 8.75
CA GLY A 136 -1.85 8.86 10.15
C GLY A 136 -0.50 9.01 10.87
N GLY A 137 0.44 9.78 10.30
CA GLY A 137 1.72 10.07 10.95
C GLY A 137 2.56 8.83 11.26
N MET A 138 3.07 8.76 12.50
CA MET A 138 3.94 7.66 12.95
C MET A 138 3.17 6.34 13.10
N GLU A 139 1.90 6.39 13.51
CA GLU A 139 1.07 5.18 13.64
C GLU A 139 0.91 4.50 12.28
N ALA A 140 0.65 5.27 11.22
CA ALA A 140 0.57 4.74 9.87
C ALA A 140 1.87 4.05 9.42
N ALA A 141 3.03 4.60 9.78
CA ALA A 141 4.32 4.01 9.46
C ALA A 141 4.58 2.72 10.26
N GLN A 142 4.15 2.66 11.53
CA GLN A 142 4.23 1.44 12.33
C GLN A 142 3.33 0.32 11.78
N HIS A 143 2.13 0.66 11.30
CA HIS A 143 1.27 -0.31 10.60
C HIS A 143 1.94 -0.83 9.32
N ALA A 144 2.48 0.07 8.49
CA ALA A 144 3.22 -0.29 7.29
C ALA A 144 4.42 -1.21 7.58
N GLU A 145 5.22 -0.90 8.61
CA GLU A 145 6.33 -1.77 9.02
C GLU A 145 5.83 -3.12 9.53
N ARG A 146 4.79 -3.16 10.37
CA ARG A 146 4.23 -4.42 10.88
C ARG A 146 3.80 -5.35 9.74
N LEU A 147 3.18 -4.80 8.71
CA LEU A 147 2.78 -5.56 7.51
C LEU A 147 3.99 -6.07 6.73
N LEU A 148 5.07 -5.30 6.61
CA LEU A 148 6.32 -5.79 6.04
C LEU A 148 6.92 -6.93 6.88
N ARG A 149 6.97 -6.80 8.21
CA ARG A 149 7.49 -7.86 9.09
C ARG A 149 6.68 -9.15 8.96
N ASP A 150 5.35 -9.05 8.95
CA ASP A 150 4.46 -10.20 8.72
C ASP A 150 4.68 -10.84 7.34
N PHE A 151 4.81 -10.04 6.28
CA PHE A 151 5.13 -10.53 4.95
C PHE A 151 6.47 -11.28 4.91
N LEU A 152 7.51 -10.72 5.52
CA LEU A 152 8.84 -11.33 5.58
C LEU A 152 8.84 -12.65 6.37
N PHE A 153 8.12 -12.71 7.49
CA PHE A 153 7.98 -13.94 8.26
C PHE A 153 7.33 -15.06 7.43
N ARG A 154 6.29 -14.73 6.66
CA ARG A 154 5.63 -15.66 5.75
C ARG A 154 6.51 -16.05 4.56
N ALA A 155 7.30 -15.12 4.03
CA ALA A 155 8.28 -15.38 2.98
C ALA A 155 9.35 -16.40 3.35
N ILE A 156 9.73 -16.48 4.63
CA ILE A 156 10.66 -17.51 5.12
C ILE A 156 10.00 -18.89 5.07
N SER A 157 8.70 -18.96 5.35
CA SER A 157 7.95 -20.23 5.40
C SER A 157 7.55 -20.73 4.01
N ASP A 158 7.18 -19.81 3.12
CA ASP A 158 6.78 -20.12 1.74
C ASP A 158 7.32 -19.08 0.73
N PRO A 159 8.58 -19.27 0.27
CA PRO A 159 9.20 -18.36 -0.69
C PRO A 159 8.52 -18.34 -2.07
N LYS A 160 7.71 -19.37 -2.40
CA LYS A 160 7.07 -19.46 -3.73
C LYS A 160 5.92 -18.49 -3.87
N HIS A 161 5.17 -18.25 -2.80
CA HIS A 161 3.99 -17.38 -2.80
C HIS A 161 4.27 -15.98 -2.25
N TYR A 162 5.32 -15.84 -1.44
CA TYR A 162 5.71 -14.59 -0.80
C TYR A 162 7.06 -14.09 -1.33
N ASN A 163 7.08 -13.73 -2.62
CA ASN A 163 8.26 -13.11 -3.22
C ASN A 163 8.33 -11.63 -2.80
N VAL A 164 9.38 -11.29 -2.05
CA VAL A 164 9.66 -9.93 -1.60
C VAL A 164 10.14 -9.10 -2.78
N ASN A 165 9.59 -7.90 -2.95
CA ASN A 165 10.05 -6.98 -3.99
C ASN A 165 10.48 -5.62 -3.44
N VAL A 166 11.24 -4.90 -4.27
CA VAL A 166 11.75 -3.55 -4.00
C VAL A 166 10.64 -2.56 -3.66
N HIS A 167 9.47 -2.72 -4.27
CA HIS A 167 8.36 -1.79 -4.14
C HIS A 167 7.73 -1.84 -2.74
N LEU A 168 7.54 -3.03 -2.14
CA LEU A 168 7.03 -3.16 -0.78
C LEU A 168 7.92 -2.44 0.26
N TYR A 169 9.23 -2.66 0.20
CA TYR A 169 10.21 -1.95 1.03
C TYR A 169 10.14 -0.43 0.82
N THR A 170 10.15 -0.01 -0.44
CA THR A 170 10.09 1.41 -0.82
C THR A 170 8.82 2.07 -0.31
N SER A 171 7.67 1.39 -0.35
CA SER A 171 6.41 1.91 0.18
C SER A 171 6.45 2.07 1.71
N VAL A 172 7.06 1.14 2.46
CA VAL A 172 7.26 1.33 3.91
C VAL A 172 8.18 2.52 4.19
N VAL A 173 9.30 2.66 3.48
CA VAL A 173 10.17 3.83 3.63
C VAL A 173 9.44 5.13 3.27
N ASP A 174 8.61 5.13 2.22
CA ASP A 174 7.77 6.27 1.85
C ASP A 174 6.80 6.64 2.98
N THR A 175 6.20 5.66 3.67
CA THR A 175 5.31 5.90 4.83
C THR A 175 6.05 6.65 5.95
N TYR A 176 7.27 6.21 6.30
CA TYR A 176 8.12 6.89 7.27
C TYR A 176 8.48 8.30 6.83
N SER A 177 8.81 8.50 5.55
CA SER A 177 9.14 9.82 5.03
C SER A 177 7.99 10.82 5.14
N ARG A 178 6.74 10.34 5.10
CA ARG A 178 5.51 11.15 5.20
C ARG A 178 5.03 11.29 6.63
N SER A 179 5.43 10.39 7.52
CA SER A 179 5.22 10.57 8.94
C SER A 179 5.95 11.85 9.33
N ARG A 180 5.23 12.83 9.91
CA ARG A 180 5.85 14.05 10.47
C ARG A 180 6.62 13.73 11.77
N GLY A 181 7.05 12.48 11.91
CA GLY A 181 7.79 11.97 13.05
C GLY A 181 9.17 12.58 13.06
N LEU A 182 9.60 12.95 14.26
CA LEU A 182 10.91 13.47 14.62
C LEU A 182 12.01 12.43 14.28
N GLY A 183 13.20 12.52 14.89
CA GLY A 183 14.35 11.61 14.68
C GLY A 183 14.02 10.11 14.44
N ALA A 184 13.10 9.56 15.23
CA ALA A 184 12.69 8.14 15.15
C ALA A 184 12.21 7.69 13.76
N ALA A 185 11.48 8.54 13.02
CA ALA A 185 11.01 8.19 11.68
C ALA A 185 12.17 8.08 10.68
N SER A 186 13.15 8.98 10.79
CA SER A 186 14.35 8.94 9.95
C SER A 186 15.27 7.75 10.28
N GLU A 187 15.37 7.39 11.56
CA GLU A 187 16.12 6.21 11.98
C GLU A 187 15.47 4.91 11.49
N ALA A 188 14.15 4.77 11.64
CA ALA A 188 13.41 3.64 11.11
C ALA A 188 13.56 3.51 9.59
N ALA A 189 13.41 4.62 8.85
CA ALA A 189 13.63 4.64 7.40
C ALA A 189 15.05 4.20 7.00
N MET A 190 16.09 4.64 7.73
CA MET A 190 17.47 4.20 7.51
C MET A 190 17.67 2.72 7.83
N ASN A 191 17.04 2.20 8.88
CA ASN A 191 17.13 0.78 9.24
C ASN A 191 16.53 -0.11 8.13
N ILE A 192 15.35 0.24 7.62
CA ILE A 192 14.73 -0.49 6.51
C ILE A 192 15.58 -0.43 5.23
N LEU A 193 16.23 0.71 4.94
CA LEU A 193 17.16 0.82 3.81
C LEU A 193 18.37 -0.12 3.99
N ARG A 194 19.01 -0.13 5.16
CA ARG A 194 20.14 -1.03 5.44
C ARG A 194 19.75 -2.49 5.32
N GLU A 195 18.60 -2.87 5.89
CA GLU A 195 18.08 -4.24 5.74
C GLU A 195 17.84 -4.63 4.28
N MET A 196 17.50 -3.66 3.42
CA MET A 196 17.34 -3.88 2.00
C MET A 196 18.70 -3.98 1.29
N GLU A 197 19.70 -3.17 1.66
CA GLU A 197 21.08 -3.23 1.14
C GLU A 197 21.81 -4.52 1.52
N ASP A 198 21.51 -5.09 2.69
CA ASP A 198 22.10 -6.34 3.18
C ASP A 198 21.57 -7.58 2.43
N ARG A 199 20.51 -7.43 1.63
CA ARG A 199 19.91 -8.53 0.85
C ARG A 199 20.52 -8.62 -0.54
N VAL A 200 20.93 -9.83 -0.93
CA VAL A 200 21.56 -10.08 -2.24
C VAL A 200 20.56 -9.94 -3.40
N ASP A 201 19.29 -10.25 -3.16
CA ASP A 201 18.22 -10.28 -4.15
C ASP A 201 17.49 -8.94 -4.33
N LEU A 202 17.75 -7.95 -3.46
CA LEU A 202 17.07 -6.66 -3.47
C LEU A 202 18.08 -5.53 -3.53
N HIS A 203 17.86 -4.58 -4.43
CA HIS A 203 18.70 -3.40 -4.56
C HIS A 203 17.82 -2.16 -4.41
N PRO A 204 18.08 -1.29 -3.42
CA PRO A 204 17.34 -0.04 -3.29
C PRO A 204 17.43 0.78 -4.56
N ASN A 205 16.31 1.38 -4.96
CA ASN A 205 16.27 2.23 -6.14
C ASN A 205 16.34 3.72 -5.73
N THR A 206 16.42 4.60 -6.73
CA THR A 206 16.46 6.06 -6.51
C THR A 206 15.30 6.55 -5.65
N LYS A 207 14.10 5.96 -5.79
CA LYS A 207 12.93 6.31 -4.97
C LYS A 207 13.14 5.91 -3.51
N THR A 208 13.66 4.71 -3.23
CA THR A 208 13.96 4.25 -1.86
C THR A 208 14.90 5.23 -1.15
N TYR A 209 16.04 5.56 -1.76
CA TYR A 209 16.99 6.50 -1.17
C TYR A 209 16.39 7.91 -1.02
N THR A 210 15.65 8.40 -2.02
CA THR A 210 15.00 9.71 -1.97
C THR A 210 13.99 9.80 -0.83
N SER A 211 13.22 8.73 -0.57
CA SER A 211 12.31 8.66 0.57
C SER A 211 13.05 8.68 1.91
N VAL A 212 14.20 8.00 2.05
CA VAL A 212 15.04 8.09 3.27
C VAL A 212 15.59 9.50 3.48
N ILE A 213 16.14 10.12 2.44
CA ILE A 213 16.65 11.51 2.50
C ILE A 213 15.51 12.44 2.92
N THR A 214 14.33 12.28 2.34
CA THR A 214 13.14 13.05 2.69
C THR A 214 12.76 12.90 4.17
N ALA A 215 12.85 11.68 4.72
CA ALA A 215 12.63 11.42 6.14
C ALA A 215 13.65 12.15 7.02
N ILE A 216 14.94 12.11 6.65
CA ILE A 216 16.03 12.82 7.36
C ILE A 216 15.80 14.33 7.34
N VAL A 217 15.52 14.91 6.17
CA VAL A 217 15.27 16.37 6.02
C VAL A 217 14.06 16.84 6.85
N ARG A 218 13.13 15.94 7.17
CA ARG A 218 11.95 16.23 8.00
C ARG A 218 12.17 15.99 9.49
N SER A 219 13.17 15.20 9.88
CA SER A 219 13.42 14.86 11.29
C SER A 219 14.04 16.00 12.09
N GLY A 220 14.67 16.98 11.42
CA GLY A 220 15.32 18.11 12.09
C GLY A 220 16.71 17.78 12.68
N ASP A 221 17.29 16.64 12.29
CA ASP A 221 18.61 16.19 12.73
C ASP A 221 19.73 17.22 12.37
N PRO A 222 20.66 17.56 13.28
CA PRO A 222 21.73 18.51 12.97
C PRO A 222 22.62 18.04 11.80
N ASP A 223 22.79 16.73 11.62
CA ASP A 223 23.62 16.15 10.56
C ASP A 223 22.85 15.91 9.25
N ILE A 224 21.68 16.55 9.06
CA ILE A 224 20.81 16.39 7.88
C ILE A 224 21.60 16.44 6.58
N ALA A 225 22.47 17.44 6.41
CA ALA A 225 23.19 17.67 5.17
C ALA A 225 24.21 16.56 4.87
N ALA A 226 25.07 16.23 5.84
CA ALA A 226 26.09 15.21 5.70
C ALA A 226 25.49 13.81 5.44
N LYS A 227 24.42 13.45 6.17
CA LYS A 227 23.70 12.18 5.97
C LYS A 227 23.06 12.11 4.58
N SER A 228 22.43 13.20 4.13
CA SER A 228 21.77 13.27 2.82
C SER A 228 22.77 13.18 1.67
N GLU A 229 23.91 13.87 1.77
CA GLU A 229 24.97 13.81 0.76
C GLU A 229 25.59 12.40 0.67
N ARG A 230 25.81 11.74 1.82
CA ARG A 230 26.30 10.35 1.83
C ARG A 230 25.36 9.41 1.10
N LEU A 231 24.05 9.51 1.36
CA LEU A 231 23.05 8.67 0.69
C LEU A 231 22.98 8.96 -0.81
N LEU A 232 23.10 10.23 -1.23
CA LEU A 232 23.14 10.59 -2.65
C LEU A 232 24.32 9.95 -3.39
N ARG A 233 25.50 9.92 -2.76
CA ARG A 233 26.72 9.30 -3.32
C ARG A 233 26.62 7.78 -3.44
N GLN A 234 25.75 7.14 -2.65
CA GLN A 234 25.49 5.70 -2.73
C GLN A 234 24.53 5.33 -3.87
N MET A 235 23.75 6.30 -4.38
CA MET A 235 22.86 6.05 -5.51
C MET A 235 23.66 5.85 -6.80
N THR A 236 23.33 4.80 -7.55
CA THR A 236 23.90 4.55 -8.88
C THR A 236 23.47 5.59 -9.91
N HIS A 237 22.20 5.99 -9.88
CA HIS A 237 21.63 6.98 -10.80
C HIS A 237 20.72 7.96 -10.03
N PRO A 238 21.30 8.97 -9.36
CA PRO A 238 20.51 10.03 -8.75
C PRO A 238 19.77 10.84 -9.83
N ASP A 239 18.49 11.12 -9.60
CA ASP A 239 17.67 11.97 -10.48
C ASP A 239 17.57 13.40 -9.94
N SER A 240 16.89 14.27 -10.68
CA SER A 240 16.69 15.67 -10.27
C SER A 240 15.97 15.81 -8.93
N VAL A 241 15.11 14.85 -8.56
CA VAL A 241 14.39 14.86 -7.28
C VAL A 241 15.34 14.54 -6.13
N ALA A 242 16.25 13.58 -6.31
CA ALA A 242 17.27 13.22 -5.35
C ALA A 242 18.21 14.41 -5.06
N TYR A 243 18.70 15.08 -6.11
CA TYR A 243 19.52 16.30 -5.95
C TYR A 243 18.75 17.43 -5.24
N ALA A 244 17.50 17.68 -5.63
CA ALA A 244 16.67 18.70 -4.98
C ALA A 244 16.44 18.42 -3.49
N CYS A 245 16.28 17.14 -3.10
CA CYS A 245 16.15 16.77 -1.69
C CYS A 245 17.42 17.08 -0.88
N VAL A 246 18.60 16.87 -1.46
CA VAL A 246 19.88 17.18 -0.80
C VAL A 246 20.14 18.68 -0.73
N ILE A 247 19.79 19.44 -1.77
CA ILE A 247 19.82 20.91 -1.72
C ILE A 247 18.91 21.43 -0.61
N HIS A 248 17.69 20.87 -0.49
CA HIS A 248 16.78 21.20 0.61
C HIS A 248 17.36 20.80 1.98
N ALA A 249 18.10 19.70 2.05
CA ALA A 249 18.85 19.29 3.24
C ALA A 249 19.88 20.36 3.65
N TRP A 250 20.69 20.85 2.70
CA TRP A 250 21.65 21.94 2.92
C TRP A 250 20.98 23.25 3.31
N ALA A 251 19.87 23.62 2.66
CA ALA A 251 19.13 24.84 2.99
C ALA A 251 18.56 24.85 4.42
N LYS A 252 18.24 23.68 4.98
CA LYS A 252 17.81 23.53 6.38
C LYS A 252 18.97 23.42 7.38
N CYS A 253 20.17 23.12 6.91
CA CYS A 253 21.34 22.97 7.77
C CYS A 253 21.82 24.34 8.24
N THR A 254 22.01 24.50 9.55
CA THR A 254 22.45 25.75 10.19
C THR A 254 23.97 25.92 10.21
N GLU A 255 24.72 25.01 9.60
CA GLU A 255 26.18 25.08 9.53
C GLU A 255 26.68 26.21 8.63
N LYS A 256 27.85 26.77 8.97
CA LYS A 256 28.49 27.81 8.15
C LYS A 256 28.87 27.24 6.78
N GLY A 257 28.46 27.92 5.70
CA GLY A 257 28.71 27.50 4.32
C GLY A 257 27.64 26.56 3.74
N SER A 258 26.58 26.22 4.50
CA SER A 258 25.48 25.41 3.99
C SER A 258 24.76 26.08 2.80
N ALA A 259 24.60 27.40 2.84
CA ALA A 259 24.01 28.17 1.74
C ALA A 259 24.82 28.07 0.43
N GLN A 260 26.16 28.10 0.51
CA GLN A 260 27.04 27.99 -0.68
C GLN A 260 27.05 26.57 -1.27
N LYS A 261 26.76 25.55 -0.45
CA LYS A 261 26.60 24.17 -0.93
C LYS A 261 25.19 23.89 -1.47
N ALA A 262 24.21 24.74 -1.15
CA ALA A 262 22.85 24.66 -1.65
C ALA A 262 22.67 25.41 -2.98
N GLU A 263 23.50 26.41 -3.26
CA GLU A 263 23.64 27.10 -4.56
C GLU A 263 24.23 26.18 -5.63
#